data_AF-A0A948H187-F1
#
_entry.id   AF-A0A948H187-F1
#
_cell.length_a   1.000
_cell.length_b   1.000
_cell.length_c   1.000
_cell.angle_alpha   90.00
_cell.angle_beta   90.00
_cell.angle_gamma   90.00
#
_symmetry.space_group_name_H-M   'P 1'
#
loop_
_entity.id
_entity.type
_entity.pdbx_description
1 polymer ?
#
loop_
_entity_poly.entity_id
_entity_poly.type
_entity_poly.pdbx_seq_one_letter_code
_entity_poly.pdbx_strand_id
1 'polypeptide(L)'
;MDWKENKVIAIGAGAVLVLCIIMIVIILQPKKTLVMLMSDSNQEIFTGKVPNGAKFPLLNPKTKMMDLYPASKVKCEKCGWEGYVITFKKPGEPVDPRCPNCRAQTIYLRSIK
;
A
#
# COMPACT_ATOMS: atom_id res chain seq x y z
N MET A 1 45.75 19.37 27.22
CA MET A 1 44.44 19.21 26.54
C MET A 1 43.44 20.07 27.26
N ASP A 2 43.06 21.17 26.63
CA ASP A 2 42.20 22.19 27.25
C ASP A 2 40.81 21.61 27.49
N TRP A 3 40.31 21.70 28.71
CA TRP A 3 38.97 21.21 29.12
C TRP A 3 37.82 21.73 28.24
N LYS A 4 38.03 22.87 27.57
CA LYS A 4 37.09 23.43 26.58
C LYS A 4 37.02 22.62 25.28
N GLU A 5 38.11 22.02 24.81
CA GLU A 5 38.12 21.16 23.61
C GLU A 5 37.27 19.91 23.85
N ASN A 6 37.37 19.28 25.02
CA ASN A 6 36.60 18.07 25.35
C ASN A 6 35.09 18.29 25.37
N LYS A 7 34.61 19.47 25.78
CA LYS A 7 33.16 19.79 25.76
C LYS A 7 32.64 19.97 24.34
N VAL A 8 33.39 20.65 23.47
CA VAL A 8 33.01 20.85 22.07
C VAL A 8 33.00 19.52 21.32
N ILE A 9 34.01 18.67 21.55
CA ILE A 9 34.08 17.33 20.95
C ILE A 9 32.93 16.44 21.45
N ALA A 10 32.58 16.49 22.74
CA ALA A 10 31.47 15.72 23.30
C ALA A 10 30.11 16.16 22.73
N ILE A 11 29.88 17.46 22.57
CA ILE A 11 28.64 18.00 21.95
C ILE A 11 28.60 17.64 20.46
N GLY A 12 29.73 17.76 19.75
CA GLY A 12 29.85 17.39 18.35
C GLY A 12 29.56 15.90 18.12
N ALA A 13 30.14 15.02 18.94
CA ALA A 13 29.89 13.58 18.88
C ALA A 13 28.42 13.24 19.16
N GLY A 14 27.79 13.89 20.14
CA GLY A 14 26.36 13.72 20.45
C GLY A 14 25.46 14.14 19.28
N ALA A 15 25.74 15.29 18.66
CA ALA A 15 24.99 15.78 17.50
C ALA A 15 25.09 14.83 16.29
N VAL A 16 26.30 14.30 16.02
CA VAL A 16 26.53 13.32 14.94
C VAL A 16 25.74 12.04 15.22
N LEU A 17 25.73 11.55 16.46
CA LEU A 17 25.02 10.32 16.82
C LEU A 17 23.50 10.47 16.69
N VAL A 18 22.95 11.62 17.07
CA VAL A 18 21.52 11.95 16.85
C VAL A 18 21.18 12.00 15.35
N LEU A 19 22.02 12.63 14.53
CA LEU A 19 21.83 12.68 13.08
C LEU A 19 21.89 11.28 12.43
N CYS A 20 22.81 10.42 12.88
CA CYS A 20 22.88 9.03 12.44
C CYS A 20 21.58 8.26 12.77
N ILE A 21 21.04 8.42 13.98
CA ILE A 21 19.77 7.78 14.37
C ILE A 21 18.62 8.26 13.48
N ILE A 22 18.52 9.57 13.24
CA ILE A 22 17.47 10.15 12.38
C ILE A 22 17.57 9.58 10.96
N MET A 23 18.77 9.49 10.38
CA MET A 23 18.96 8.90 9.06
C MET A 23 18.56 7.43 9.01
N ILE A 24 18.92 6.64 10.03
CA ILE A 24 18.50 5.23 10.13
C ILE A 24 16.97 5.12 10.17
N VAL A 25 16.30 5.94 10.98
CA VAL A 25 14.83 5.95 11.06
C VAL A 25 14.21 6.28 9.70
N ILE A 26 14.73 7.28 8.98
CA ILE A 26 14.23 7.64 7.64
C ILE A 26 14.41 6.49 6.64
N ILE A 27 15.57 5.83 6.65
CA ILE A 27 15.85 4.70 5.76
C ILE A 27 14.94 3.50 6.07
N LEU A 28 14.62 3.29 7.36
CA LEU A 28 13.76 2.19 7.81
C LEU A 28 12.25 2.45 7.62
N GLN A 29 11.84 3.69 7.29
CA GLN A 29 10.41 3.94 7.04
C GLN A 29 9.93 3.12 5.83
N PRO A 30 8.85 2.34 5.97
CA PRO A 30 8.34 1.56 4.86
C PRO A 30 7.88 2.50 3.75
N LYS A 31 8.46 2.35 2.57
CA LYS A 31 8.06 3.09 1.37
C LYS A 31 6.57 2.88 1.15
N LYS A 32 5.80 3.97 0.97
CA LYS A 32 4.36 3.90 0.76
C LYS A 32 4.05 4.13 -0.72
N THR A 33 3.21 3.30 -1.30
CA THR A 33 2.70 3.44 -2.67
C THR A 33 1.23 3.82 -2.66
N LEU A 34 0.83 4.63 -3.64
CA LEU A 34 -0.58 4.92 -3.86
C LEU A 34 -1.23 3.68 -4.48
N VAL A 35 -2.18 3.09 -3.76
CA VAL A 35 -2.89 1.87 -4.20
C VAL A 35 -4.39 2.16 -4.13
N MET A 36 -5.11 1.67 -5.13
CA MET A 36 -6.57 1.63 -5.10
C MET A 36 -7.01 0.39 -4.34
N LEU A 37 -7.87 0.58 -3.35
CA LEU A 37 -8.43 -0.47 -2.51
C LEU A 37 -9.94 -0.51 -2.71
N MET A 38 -10.52 -1.68 -2.55
CA MET A 38 -11.96 -1.90 -2.58
C MET A 38 -12.35 -2.76 -1.40
N SER A 39 -13.42 -2.36 -0.73
CA SER A 39 -14.00 -3.11 0.38
C SER A 39 -14.80 -4.29 -0.16
N ASP A 40 -14.53 -5.49 0.36
CA ASP A 40 -15.30 -6.67 -0.02
C ASP A 40 -16.76 -6.61 0.46
N SER A 41 -17.00 -5.98 1.61
CA SER A 41 -18.31 -5.96 2.27
C SER A 41 -19.31 -5.01 1.59
N ASN A 42 -18.86 -3.82 1.19
CA ASN A 42 -19.73 -2.76 0.67
C ASN A 42 -19.33 -2.24 -0.72
N GLN A 43 -18.31 -2.85 -1.34
CA GLN A 43 -17.83 -2.50 -2.68
C GLN A 43 -17.36 -1.05 -2.84
N GLU A 44 -17.14 -0.33 -1.73
CA GLU A 44 -16.62 1.04 -1.76
C GLU A 44 -15.13 1.07 -2.10
N ILE A 45 -14.72 2.12 -2.82
CA ILE A 45 -13.36 2.30 -3.30
C ILE A 45 -12.64 3.32 -2.43
N PHE A 46 -11.40 2.99 -2.06
CA PHE A 46 -10.53 3.82 -1.25
C PHE A 46 -9.18 3.95 -1.96
N THR A 47 -8.77 5.16 -2.29
CA THR A 47 -7.42 5.40 -2.81
C THR A 47 -6.54 5.90 -1.68
N GLY A 48 -5.45 5.22 -1.39
CA GLY A 48 -4.61 5.54 -0.23
C GLY A 48 -3.15 5.17 -0.39
N LYS A 49 -2.30 5.76 0.45
CA LYS A 49 -0.88 5.39 0.56
C LYS A 49 -0.75 4.18 1.46
N VAL A 50 -0.43 3.03 0.86
CA VAL A 50 -0.25 1.75 1.55
C VAL A 50 1.25 1.43 1.62
N PRO A 51 1.78 0.93 2.74
CA PRO A 51 3.15 0.44 2.83
C PRO A 51 3.45 -0.63 1.76
N ASN A 52 4.63 -0.57 1.15
CA ASN A 52 5.12 -1.62 0.26
C ASN A 52 5.16 -2.95 1.02
N GLY A 53 4.55 -3.98 0.44
CA GLY A 53 4.46 -5.30 1.07
C GLY A 53 3.44 -5.38 2.22
N ALA A 54 2.51 -4.43 2.33
CA ALA A 54 1.40 -4.55 3.29
C ALA A 54 0.65 -5.87 3.09
N LYS A 55 0.29 -6.50 4.22
CA LYS A 55 -0.52 -7.71 4.23
C LYS A 55 -1.99 -7.32 4.12
N PHE A 56 -2.71 -7.96 3.20
CA PHE A 56 -4.14 -7.75 2.99
C PHE A 56 -4.95 -8.89 3.64
N PRO A 57 -6.21 -8.65 4.03
CA PRO A 57 -6.95 -7.38 3.93
C PRO A 57 -6.40 -6.27 4.84
N LEU A 58 -6.66 -5.01 4.48
CA LEU A 58 -6.41 -3.84 5.33
C LEU A 58 -7.68 -3.44 6.09
N LEU A 59 -7.47 -2.70 7.19
CA LEU A 59 -8.56 -2.16 8.00
C LEU A 59 -9.31 -1.07 7.23
N ASN A 60 -10.62 -1.24 7.10
CA ASN A 60 -11.52 -0.24 6.57
C ASN A 60 -11.84 0.82 7.61
N PRO A 61 -11.54 2.11 7.35
CA PRO A 61 -11.76 3.16 8.33
C PRO A 61 -13.24 3.42 8.61
N LYS A 62 -14.15 3.08 7.67
CA LYS A 62 -15.59 3.26 7.81
C LYS A 62 -16.26 2.09 8.54
N THR A 63 -16.02 0.87 8.07
CA THR A 63 -16.68 -0.33 8.63
C THR A 63 -15.95 -0.89 9.85
N LYS A 64 -14.70 -0.48 10.09
CA LYS A 64 -13.80 -1.05 11.12
C LYS A 64 -13.50 -2.54 10.94
N MET A 65 -13.75 -3.09 9.75
CA MET A 65 -13.48 -4.48 9.41
C MET A 65 -12.21 -4.62 8.57
N MET A 66 -11.58 -5.78 8.63
CA MET A 66 -10.46 -6.15 7.77
C MET A 66 -11.00 -6.63 6.42
N ASP A 67 -11.41 -5.70 5.55
CA ASP A 67 -12.06 -6.01 4.27
C ASP A 67 -11.54 -5.22 3.06
N LEU A 68 -10.50 -4.40 3.22
CA LEU A 68 -9.92 -3.63 2.10
C LEU A 68 -8.87 -4.46 1.37
N TYR A 69 -9.11 -4.69 0.08
CA TYR A 69 -8.20 -5.38 -0.82
C TYR A 69 -7.80 -4.49 -1.98
N PRO A 70 -6.62 -4.70 -2.59
CA PRO A 70 -6.23 -3.92 -3.74
C PRO A 70 -7.14 -4.22 -4.93
N ALA A 71 -7.50 -3.16 -5.63
CA ALA A 71 -8.45 -3.17 -6.72
C ALA A 71 -7.86 -2.51 -7.96
N SER A 72 -8.42 -2.83 -9.12
CA SER A 72 -8.03 -2.23 -10.38
C SER A 72 -9.26 -1.81 -11.16
N LYS A 73 -9.15 -0.67 -11.85
CA LYS A 73 -10.17 -0.25 -12.82
C LYS A 73 -10.08 -1.15 -14.04
N VAL A 74 -11.22 -1.65 -14.49
CA VAL A 74 -11.32 -2.62 -15.57
C VAL A 74 -12.48 -2.26 -16.48
N LYS A 75 -12.34 -2.63 -17.75
CA LYS A 75 -13.38 -2.52 -18.78
C LYS A 75 -13.63 -3.90 -19.37
N CYS A 76 -14.88 -4.31 -19.42
CA CYS A 76 -15.28 -5.52 -20.10
C CYS A 76 -15.46 -5.21 -21.58
N GLU A 77 -14.69 -5.88 -22.44
CA GLU A 77 -14.75 -5.71 -23.90
C GLU A 77 -16.06 -6.26 -24.48
N LYS A 78 -16.67 -7.25 -23.82
CA LYS A 78 -17.89 -7.89 -24.33
C LYS A 78 -19.15 -7.05 -24.13
N CYS A 79 -19.34 -6.51 -22.92
CA CYS A 79 -20.57 -5.76 -22.58
C CYS A 79 -20.33 -4.27 -22.32
N GLY A 80 -19.10 -3.77 -22.49
CA GLY A 80 -18.75 -2.38 -22.28
C GLY A 80 -18.77 -1.90 -20.82
N TRP A 81 -19.01 -2.81 -19.86
CA TRP A 81 -19.06 -2.45 -18.44
C TRP A 81 -17.69 -1.94 -17.95
N GLU A 82 -17.69 -0.79 -17.31
CA GLU A 82 -16.51 -0.23 -16.64
C GLU A 82 -16.73 -0.17 -15.14
N GLY A 83 -15.74 -0.61 -14.37
CA GLY A 83 -15.81 -0.58 -12.92
C GLY A 83 -14.52 -0.99 -12.26
N TYR A 84 -14.60 -1.35 -10.98
CA TYR A 84 -13.46 -1.78 -10.19
C TYR A 84 -13.67 -3.21 -9.72
N VAL A 85 -12.59 -3.98 -9.70
CA VAL A 85 -12.60 -5.36 -9.20
C VAL A 85 -11.43 -5.56 -8.25
N ILE A 86 -11.66 -6.35 -7.21
CA ILE A 86 -10.61 -6.79 -6.30
C ILE A 86 -9.63 -7.68 -7.07
N THR A 87 -8.35 -7.35 -6.97
CA THR A 87 -7.28 -8.02 -7.73
C THR A 87 -6.84 -9.34 -7.11
N PHE A 88 -6.74 -9.39 -5.79
CA PHE A 88 -6.42 -10.60 -5.03
C PHE A 88 -7.02 -10.54 -3.63
N LYS A 89 -7.56 -11.66 -3.15
CA LYS A 89 -8.04 -11.83 -1.77
C LYS A 89 -7.06 -12.60 -0.89
N LYS A 90 -6.20 -13.42 -1.50
CA LYS A 90 -5.09 -14.11 -0.85
C LYS A 90 -3.81 -13.84 -1.65
N PRO A 91 -2.63 -13.80 -0.99
CA PRO A 91 -1.37 -13.66 -1.70
C PRO A 91 -1.21 -14.74 -2.78
N GLY A 92 -1.11 -14.33 -4.04
CA GLY A 92 -0.90 -15.24 -5.16
C GLY A 92 -2.16 -15.91 -5.74
N GLU A 93 -3.35 -15.73 -5.13
CA GLU A 93 -4.62 -16.23 -5.69
C GLU A 93 -5.43 -15.04 -6.25
N PRO A 94 -5.50 -14.86 -7.58
CA PRO A 94 -6.36 -13.86 -8.18
C PRO A 94 -7.83 -14.17 -7.85
N VAL A 95 -8.61 -13.13 -7.57
CA VAL A 95 -10.08 -13.28 -7.42
C VAL A 95 -10.67 -13.63 -8.79
N ASP A 96 -11.79 -14.38 -8.80
CA ASP A 96 -12.49 -14.79 -10.02
C ASP A 96 -12.49 -13.64 -11.04
N PRO A 97 -11.77 -13.80 -12.16
CA PRO A 97 -11.53 -12.71 -13.08
C PRO A 97 -12.78 -12.38 -13.91
N ARG A 98 -13.94 -12.99 -13.69
CA ARG A 98 -15.11 -12.78 -14.56
C ARG A 98 -15.73 -11.39 -14.39
N CYS A 99 -16.20 -10.84 -15.51
CA CYS A 99 -17.00 -9.62 -15.49
C CYS A 99 -18.26 -9.79 -14.60
N PRO A 100 -18.49 -8.90 -13.62
CA PRO A 100 -19.65 -9.00 -12.73
C PRO A 100 -20.98 -8.85 -13.48
N ASN A 101 -20.98 -8.12 -14.60
CA ASN A 101 -22.17 -7.88 -15.40
C ASN A 101 -22.50 -9.06 -16.34
N CYS A 102 -21.59 -9.42 -17.25
CA CYS A 102 -21.89 -10.41 -18.28
C CYS A 102 -21.32 -11.81 -18.03
N ARG A 103 -20.46 -12.00 -17.01
CA ARG A 103 -19.76 -13.24 -16.64
C ARG A 103 -18.96 -13.94 -17.75
N ALA A 104 -18.94 -13.38 -18.96
CA ALA A 104 -18.49 -14.05 -20.16
C ALA A 104 -17.02 -13.79 -20.49
N GLN A 105 -16.40 -12.80 -19.87
CA GLN A 105 -15.00 -12.47 -20.10
C GLN A 105 -14.22 -12.53 -18.79
N THR A 106 -13.09 -13.22 -18.86
CA THR A 106 -11.98 -13.11 -17.90
C THR A 106 -11.38 -11.71 -18.08
N ILE A 107 -11.64 -10.83 -17.13
CA ILE A 107 -10.98 -9.55 -16.94
C ILE A 107 -9.54 -9.86 -16.58
N TYR A 108 -8.67 -9.79 -17.57
CA TYR A 108 -7.23 -9.86 -17.35
C TYR A 108 -6.82 -8.59 -16.62
N LEU A 109 -6.51 -8.74 -15.34
CA LEU A 109 -5.74 -7.74 -14.60
C LEU A 109 -4.38 -7.66 -15.28
N ARG A 110 -4.23 -6.74 -16.24
CA ARG A 110 -2.92 -6.46 -16.80
C ARG A 110 -2.06 -5.98 -15.64
N SER A 111 -1.13 -6.82 -15.21
CA SER A 111 -0.02 -6.40 -14.38
C SER A 111 0.70 -5.32 -15.18
N ILE A 112 0.49 -4.07 -14.80
CA ILE A 112 1.27 -2.95 -15.34
C ILE A 112 2.68 -3.18 -14.80
N LYS A 113 3.56 -3.69 -15.66
CA LYS A 113 5.01 -3.80 -15.39
C LYS A 113 5.63 -2.42 -15.25
#